data_AF-A0A968A9C3-F1
#
_entry.id   AF-A0A968A9C3-F1
#
_cell.length_a   1.000
_cell.length_b   1.000
_cell.length_c   1.000
_cell.angle_alpha   90.00
_cell.angle_beta   90.00
_cell.angle_gamma   90.00
#
_symmetry.space_group_name_H-M   'P 1'
#
loop_
_entity.id
_entity.type
_entity.pdbx_description
1 polymer ?
#
loop_
_entity_poly.entity_id
_entity_poly.type
_entity_poly.pdbx_seq_one_letter_code
_entity_poly.pdbx_strand_id
1 'polypeptide(L)' 'MEARPWAEVYVDNQFRDSTPLGKPILLSPGKHFLELKHPQLSSYREFINIASGDTLRLQIALKVN' A
#
# COMPACT_ATOMS: atom_id res chain seq x y z
N MET A 1 20.12 0.91 11.30
CA MET A 1 19.67 -0.24 10.51
C MET A 1 18.34 0.14 9.90
N GLU A 2 18.31 0.43 8.61
CA GLU A 2 17.05 0.74 7.91
C GLU A 2 16.55 -0.54 7.24
N ALA A 3 15.34 -0.98 7.62
CA ALA A 3 14.70 -2.16 7.05
C ALA A 3 14.15 -1.81 5.65
N ARG A 4 14.56 -2.58 4.63
CA ARG A 4 14.08 -2.45 3.25
C ARG A 4 12.86 -3.34 2.99
N PRO A 5 11.85 -2.92 2.20
CA PRO A 5 11.54 -1.54 1.80
C PRO A 5 10.36 -1.00 2.61
N TRP A 6 10.61 0.04 3.38
CA TRP A 6 9.54 0.97 3.74
C TRP A 6 8.96 1.58 2.45
N ALA A 7 7.69 1.95 2.47
CA ALA A 7 7.03 2.61 1.35
C ALA A 7 5.90 3.49 1.90
N GLU A 8 5.71 4.66 1.30
CA GLU A 8 4.51 5.46 1.53
C GLU A 8 3.31 4.78 0.86
N VAL A 9 2.23 4.59 1.60
CA VAL A 9 1.01 3.95 1.14
C VAL A 9 -0.02 5.02 0.81
N TYR A 10 -0.42 5.07 -0.46
CA TYR A 10 -1.50 5.92 -0.95
C TYR A 10 -2.69 5.06 -1.36
N VAL A 11 -3.89 5.49 -0.98
CA VAL A 11 -5.15 4.88 -1.44
C VAL A 11 -6.05 5.98 -1.97
N ASP A 12 -6.51 5.83 -3.21
CA ASP A 12 -7.29 6.83 -3.95
C ASP A 12 -6.61 8.20 -3.96
N ASN A 13 -5.30 8.18 -4.24
CA ASN A 13 -4.41 9.33 -4.28
C ASN A 13 -4.25 10.07 -2.94
N GLN A 14 -4.73 9.50 -1.83
CA GLN A 14 -4.57 10.06 -0.47
C GLN A 14 -3.50 9.28 0.30
N PHE A 15 -2.56 9.99 0.92
CA PHE A 15 -1.59 9.37 1.83
C PHE A 15 -2.33 8.75 3.03
N ARG A 16 -2.00 7.50 3.35
CA ARG A 16 -2.63 6.77 4.46
C ARG A 16 -1.63 6.49 5.58
N ASP A 17 -0.47 5.94 5.25
CA ASP A 17 0.57 5.58 6.22
C ASP A 17 1.88 5.20 5.49
N SER A 18 2.85 4.66 6.22
CA SER A 18 4.08 4.06 5.69
C SER A 18 4.24 2.60 6.13
N THR A 19 4.90 1.77 5.33
CA THR A 19 5.21 0.38 5.73
C THR A 19 6.42 0.33 6.68
N PRO A 20 6.43 -0.61 7.65
CA PRO A 20 5.38 -1.57 7.96
C PRO A 20 4.16 -0.90 8.61
N LEU A 21 2.96 -1.30 8.17
CA LEU A 21 1.71 -0.76 8.72
C LEU A 21 1.54 -1.19 10.17
N GLY A 22 1.38 -0.22 11.09
CA GLY A 22 1.09 -0.49 12.50
C GLY A 22 -0.33 -0.99 12.76
N LYS A 23 -1.26 -0.72 11.83
CA LYS A 23 -2.66 -1.15 11.86
C LYS A 23 -3.22 -1.24 10.44
N PRO A 24 -4.30 -2.00 10.21
CA PRO A 24 -4.98 -2.01 8.91
C PRO A 24 -5.49 -0.61 8.52
N ILE A 25 -5.43 -0.31 7.22
CA ILE A 25 -6.09 0.87 6.65
C ILE A 25 -7.56 0.50 6.43
N LEU A 26 -8.47 1.23 7.08
CA LEU A 26 -9.91 1.02 6.91
C LEU A 26 -10.38 1.67 5.61
N LEU A 27 -11.06 0.89 4.77
CA LEU A 27 -11.62 1.31 3.49
C LEU A 27 -13.10 0.90 3.41
N SER A 28 -13.88 1.67 2.65
CA SER A 28 -15.23 1.25 2.27
C SER A 28 -15.18 0.00 1.38
N PRO A 29 -16.23 -0.83 1.34
CA PRO A 29 -16.32 -1.87 0.33
C PRO A 29 -16.31 -1.27 -1.08
N GLY A 30 -15.54 -1.86 -1.99
CA GLY A 30 -15.43 -1.42 -3.38
C GLY A 30 -14.02 -1.40 -3.94
N LYS A 31 -13.90 -0.83 -5.14
CA LYS A 31 -12.64 -0.72 -5.89
C LYS A 31 -11.86 0.52 -5.43
N HIS A 32 -10.59 0.32 -5.10
CA HIS A 32 -9.68 1.38 -4.66
C HIS A 32 -8.39 1.34 -5.48
N PHE A 33 -7.79 2.51 -5.69
CA PHE A 33 -6.47 2.60 -6.33
C PHE A 33 -5.37 2.63 -5.27
N LEU A 34 -4.53 1.61 -5.24
CA LEU A 34 -3.38 1.50 -4.34
C LEU A 34 -2.12 1.96 -5.06
N GLU A 35 -1.34 2.83 -4.42
CA GLU A 35 0.00 3.19 -4.85
C GLU A 35 0.98 3.11 -3.68
N LEU A 36 2.10 2.40 -3.88
CA LEU A 36 3.23 2.38 -2.96
C LEU A 36 4.39 3.17 -3.55
N LYS A 37 4.87 4.17 -2.82
CA LYS A 37 6.01 5.01 -3.24
C LYS A 37 7.21 4.79 -2.36
N HIS A 38 8.38 4.77 -2.99
CA HIS A 38 9.66 4.82 -2.31
C HIS A 38 10.58 5.76 -3.09
N PRO A 39 11.37 6.62 -2.43
CA PRO A 39 12.15 7.67 -3.10
C PRO A 39 13.18 7.15 -4.11
N GLN A 40 13.62 5.88 -3.97
CA GLN A 40 14.69 5.29 -4.79
C GLN A 40 14.25 4.04 -5.57
N LEU A 41 13.00 3.58 -5.42
CA LEU A 41 12.51 2.37 -6.08
C LEU A 41 11.31 2.71 -6.97
N SER A 42 11.03 1.86 -7.96
CA SER A 42 9.84 2.03 -8.78
C SER A 42 8.57 1.95 -7.94
N SER A 43 7.62 2.85 -8.21
CA SER A 43 6.31 2.81 -7.55
C SER A 43 5.53 1.57 -7.98
N TYR A 44 4.85 0.95 -7.01
CA TYR A 44 3.89 -0.11 -7.27
C TYR A 44 2.49 0.48 -7.34
N ARG A 45 1.69 0.08 -8.33
CA ARG A 45 0.34 0.59 -8.56
C ARG A 45 -0.60 -0.55 -8.95
N GLU A 46 -1.75 -0.64 -8.28
CA GLU A 46 -2.77 -1.67 -8.54
C GLU A 46 -4.17 -1.15 -8.17
N PHE A 47 -5.20 -1.63 -8.86
CA PHE A 47 -6.57 -1.53 -8.36
C PHE A 47 -6.92 -2.74 -7.51
N ILE A 48 -7.25 -2.50 -6.23
CA ILE A 48 -7.69 -3.53 -5.30
C ILE A 48 -9.20 -3.46 -5.11
N ASN A 49 -9.84 -4.58 -4.79
CA ASN A 49 -11.27 -4.62 -4.46
C ASN A 49 -11.43 -5.13 -3.02
N ILE A 50 -12.10 -4.34 -2.19
CA ILE A 50 -12.34 -4.66 -0.78
C ILE A 50 -13.77 -5.16 -0.61
N ALA A 51 -13.94 -6.37 -0.10
CA ALA A 51 -15.24 -6.90 0.28
C ALA A 51 -15.65 -6.39 1.67
N SER A 52 -16.97 -6.32 1.93
CA SER A 52 -17.48 -5.90 3.23
C SER A 52 -17.05 -6.87 4.33
N GLY A 53 -16.49 -6.33 5.42
CA GLY A 53 -16.02 -7.11 6.57
C GLY A 53 -14.71 -7.89 6.34
N ASP A 54 -14.09 -7.77 5.17
CA ASP A 54 -12.86 -8.49 4.83
C ASP A 54 -11.61 -7.64 5.05
N THR A 55 -10.47 -8.30 5.25
CA THR A 55 -9.15 -7.67 5.33
C THR A 55 -8.23 -8.27 4.28
N LEU A 56 -8.02 -7.53 3.19
CA LEU A 56 -7.04 -7.88 2.17
C LEU A 56 -5.61 -7.71 2.74
N ARG A 57 -4.82 -8.79 2.73
CA ARG A 57 -3.39 -8.75 3.10
C ARG A 57 -2.53 -8.81 1.85
N LEU A 58 -1.67 -7.82 1.67
CA LEU A 58 -0.72 -7.74 0.55
C LEU A 58 0.71 -7.77 1.08
N GLN A 59 1.56 -8.60 0.48
CA GLN A 59 2.99 -8.61 0.70
C GLN A 59 3.69 -8.28 -0.62
N ILE A 60 4.24 -7.06 -0.72
CA ILE A 60 4.80 -6.52 -1.96
C ILE A 60 6.28 -6.23 -1.75
N ALA A 61 7.11 -6.72 -2.67
CA ALA A 61 8.53 -6.37 -2.75
C ALA A 61 8.72 -5.35 -3.89
N LEU A 62 9.10 -4.12 -3.54
CA LEU A 62 9.43 -3.10 -4.53
C LEU A 62 10.75 -3.45 -5.24
N LYS A 63 10.78 -3.24 -6.56
CA LYS A 63 11.95 -3.54 -7.38
C LYS A 63 12.85 -2.31 -7.52
N VAL A 64 14.15 -2.55 -7.42
CA VAL A 64 15.19 -1.61 -7.88
C VAL A 64 15.15 -1.62 -9.41
N ASN A 65 15.24 -0.43 -10.03
CA ASN A 65 15.40 -0.32 -11.47
C ASN A 65 16.82 -0.67 -11.90
#